data_AF-A0A0N7F2W5-F1
#
_entry.id   AF-A0A0N7F2W5-F1
#
_cell.length_a   1.000
_cell.length_b   1.000
_cell.length_c   1.000
_cell.angle_alpha   90.00
_cell.angle_beta   90.00
_cell.angle_gamma   90.00
#
_symmetry.space_group_name_H-M   'P 1'
#
loop_
_entity.id
_entity.type
_entity.pdbx_description
1 polymer ?
#
loop_
_entity_poly.entity_id
_entity_poly.type
_entity_poly.pdbx_seq_one_letter_code
_entity_poly.pdbx_strand_id
1 'polypeptide(L)'
;MIKPLLRNIGTTVATTIVAATAIAAPAAAGDVHVNSHRTWACSVPSGYTWSSVRINTNCAFRYEYFLLDAVNYNLTGVWACTIPSGYTYTSSRQGTNCSASPGSSPYEYRLAKA
;
A
#
# COMPACT_ATOMS: atom_id res chain seq x y z
N MET A 1 -20.09 71.36 -15.62
CA MET A 1 -18.75 71.84 -15.99
C MET A 1 -17.88 70.66 -16.40
N ILE A 2 -17.48 70.67 -17.67
CA ILE A 2 -16.24 70.19 -18.30
C ILE A 2 -15.48 69.02 -17.64
N LYS A 3 -15.38 67.94 -18.43
CA LYS A 3 -14.48 66.78 -18.29
C LYS A 3 -13.04 67.18 -18.64
N PRO A 4 -12.02 66.63 -17.95
CA PRO A 4 -10.77 66.31 -18.61
C PRO A 4 -10.58 64.80 -18.69
N LEU A 5 -10.39 64.35 -19.93
CA LEU A 5 -9.69 63.13 -20.28
C LEU A 5 -8.28 63.20 -19.69
N LEU A 6 -7.74 62.11 -19.15
CA LEU A 6 -6.34 61.77 -19.41
C LEU A 6 -6.13 60.25 -19.31
N ARG A 7 -5.49 59.79 -20.38
CA ARG A 7 -5.21 58.44 -20.87
C ARG A 7 -3.94 57.94 -20.19
N ASN A 8 -3.93 56.71 -19.66
CA ASN A 8 -2.67 56.05 -19.31
C ASN A 8 -2.55 54.68 -19.95
N ILE A 9 -1.44 54.53 -20.64
CA ILE A 9 -1.00 53.41 -21.49
C ILE A 9 -0.05 52.56 -20.65
N GLY A 10 -0.05 51.24 -20.87
CA GLY A 10 0.93 50.30 -20.34
C GLY A 10 0.37 49.49 -19.17
N THR A 11 0.43 48.17 -19.14
CA THR A 11 1.42 47.26 -19.74
C THR A 11 0.79 45.87 -19.68
N THR A 12 0.55 45.21 -20.83
CA THR A 12 0.12 43.81 -20.82
C THR A 12 1.32 42.95 -20.43
N VAL A 13 1.39 42.54 -19.16
CA VAL A 13 2.30 41.49 -18.71
C VAL A 13 1.79 40.18 -19.31
N ALA A 14 2.50 39.68 -20.33
CA ALA A 14 2.26 38.36 -20.89
C ALA A 14 2.80 37.31 -19.92
N THR A 15 1.93 36.76 -19.07
CA THR A 15 2.24 35.62 -18.20
C THR A 15 2.24 34.35 -19.06
N THR A 16 3.41 33.89 -19.47
CA THR A 16 3.58 32.55 -20.04
C THR A 16 3.34 31.51 -18.96
N ILE A 17 2.21 30.80 -19.04
CA ILE A 17 1.91 29.65 -18.19
C ILE A 17 2.81 28.50 -18.65
N VAL A 18 3.86 28.21 -17.89
CA VAL A 18 4.63 26.98 -18.07
C VAL A 18 3.78 25.84 -17.51
N ALA A 19 3.22 25.01 -18.40
CA ALA A 19 2.55 23.79 -18.01
C ALA A 19 3.59 22.83 -17.41
N ALA A 20 3.60 22.69 -16.09
CA ALA A 20 4.35 21.65 -15.40
C ALA A 20 3.71 20.30 -15.73
N THR A 21 4.33 19.54 -16.65
CA THR A 21 4.01 18.13 -16.84
C THR A 21 4.44 17.38 -15.58
N ALA A 22 3.46 17.01 -14.75
CA ALA A 22 3.66 16.11 -13.63
C ALA A 22 4.01 14.72 -14.16
N ILE A 23 5.30 14.41 -14.22
CA ILE A 23 5.76 13.02 -14.33
C ILE A 23 5.35 12.31 -13.03
N ALA A 24 4.42 11.37 -13.12
CA ALA A 24 4.08 10.50 -12.00
C ALA A 24 5.34 9.71 -11.63
N ALA A 25 5.97 10.05 -10.51
CA ALA A 25 7.04 9.25 -9.95
C ALA A 25 6.48 7.84 -9.68
N PRO A 26 7.19 6.76 -10.05
CA PRO A 26 6.78 5.44 -9.61
C PRO A 26 6.90 5.41 -8.09
N ALA A 27 5.85 4.97 -7.41
CA ALA A 27 5.88 4.70 -5.98
C ALA A 27 6.77 3.47 -5.73
N ALA A 28 8.09 3.66 -5.78
CA ALA A 28 9.05 2.68 -5.33
C ALA A 28 9.29 2.91 -3.83
N ALA A 29 8.35 2.45 -3.00
CA ALA A 29 8.64 2.17 -1.60
C ALA A 29 9.41 0.83 -1.55
N GLY A 30 10.69 0.88 -1.94
CA GLY A 30 11.65 -0.18 -1.66
C GLY A 30 12.19 0.03 -0.25
N ASP A 31 11.39 -0.30 0.76
CA ASP A 31 11.85 -0.26 2.15
C ASP A 31 12.92 -1.32 2.36
N VAL A 32 14.05 -0.95 2.97
CA VAL A 32 15.08 -1.88 3.41
C VAL A 32 14.44 -2.82 4.44
N HIS A 33 14.02 -4.00 3.98
CA HIS A 33 13.35 -4.98 4.81
C HIS A 33 14.36 -5.67 5.73
N VAL A 34 14.71 -5.02 6.83
CA VAL A 34 15.31 -5.69 7.98
C VAL A 34 14.27 -6.67 8.53
N ASN A 35 14.48 -7.97 8.27
CA ASN A 35 13.77 -9.12 8.86
C ASN A 35 12.40 -8.81 9.49
N SER A 36 11.44 -8.33 8.69
CA SER A 36 10.12 -7.91 9.18
C SER A 36 9.13 -9.09 9.23
N HIS A 37 9.66 -10.32 9.28
CA HIS A 37 8.92 -11.52 9.64
C HIS A 37 8.27 -11.33 11.02
N ARG A 38 6.96 -11.57 11.11
CA ARG A 38 6.13 -11.38 12.31
C ARG A 38 6.10 -9.95 12.83
N THR A 39 6.10 -8.99 11.91
CA THR A 39 5.91 -7.57 12.24
C THR A 39 4.79 -6.98 11.40
N TRP A 40 4.29 -5.82 11.84
CA TRP A 40 3.25 -5.09 11.12
C TRP A 40 3.87 -4.13 10.11
N ALA A 41 3.31 -4.10 8.90
CA ALA A 41 3.76 -3.21 7.83
C ALA A 41 2.59 -2.69 7.00
N CYS A 42 2.75 -1.53 6.39
CA CYS A 42 1.70 -0.91 5.57
C CYS A 42 1.53 -1.55 4.18
N SER A 43 2.53 -2.32 3.75
CA SER A 43 2.56 -3.01 2.45
C SER A 43 3.11 -4.41 2.64
N VAL A 44 2.74 -5.33 1.73
CA VAL A 44 3.25 -6.70 1.70
C VAL A 44 4.31 -6.80 0.59
N PRO A 45 5.60 -6.94 0.94
CA PRO A 45 6.66 -7.11 -0.07
C PRO A 45 6.56 -8.46 -0.79
N SER A 46 7.20 -8.57 -1.95
CA SER A 46 7.32 -9.85 -2.65
C SER A 46 8.04 -10.89 -1.79
N GLY A 47 7.53 -12.13 -1.77
CA GLY A 47 8.08 -13.19 -0.93
C GLY A 47 7.49 -13.24 0.49
N TYR A 48 6.66 -12.25 0.84
CA TYR A 48 5.90 -12.26 2.09
C TYR A 48 4.44 -12.66 1.84
N THR A 49 3.86 -13.30 2.84
CA THR A 49 2.41 -13.40 3.02
C THR A 49 2.02 -12.64 4.29
N TRP A 50 0.74 -12.65 4.66
CA TRP A 50 0.25 -12.06 5.90
C TRP A 50 -0.75 -12.96 6.61
N SER A 51 -0.82 -12.90 7.94
CA SER A 51 -1.80 -13.66 8.73
C SER A 51 -2.96 -12.82 9.23
N SER A 52 -2.78 -11.50 9.28
CA SER A 52 -3.77 -10.57 9.83
C SER A 52 -3.67 -9.24 9.12
N VAL A 53 -4.80 -8.56 9.02
CA VAL A 53 -4.90 -7.18 8.55
C VAL A 53 -5.73 -6.37 9.54
N ARG A 54 -5.34 -5.11 9.74
CA ARG A 54 -6.07 -4.14 10.55
C ARG A 54 -6.04 -2.77 9.88
N ILE A 55 -6.97 -1.91 10.26
CA ILE A 55 -6.87 -0.48 9.95
C ILE A 55 -6.24 0.21 11.15
N ASN A 56 -5.21 1.01 10.92
CA ASN A 56 -4.49 1.69 12.00
C ASN A 56 -3.91 3.04 11.54
N THR A 57 -3.61 3.91 12.50
CA THR A 57 -3.02 5.24 12.27
C THR A 57 -1.56 5.18 11.80
N ASN A 58 -0.83 4.12 12.14
CA ASN A 58 0.56 3.89 11.70
C ASN A 58 0.73 3.94 10.18
N CYS A 59 -0.31 3.53 9.45
CA CYS A 59 -0.35 3.55 7.99
C CYS A 59 -1.31 4.63 7.47
N ALA A 60 -1.47 5.75 8.18
CA ALA A 60 -2.38 6.84 7.82
C ALA A 60 -3.84 6.37 7.60
N PHE A 61 -4.37 5.58 8.55
CA PHE A 61 -5.72 4.98 8.50
C PHE A 61 -5.92 4.06 7.28
N ARG A 62 -4.83 3.42 6.82
CA ARG A 62 -4.86 2.36 5.81
C ARG A 62 -4.73 0.99 6.46
N TYR A 63 -4.76 -0.03 5.61
CA TYR A 63 -4.47 -1.39 5.98
C TYR A 63 -3.02 -1.53 6.42
N GLU A 64 -2.86 -2.27 7.51
CA GLU A 64 -1.58 -2.69 8.06
C GLU A 64 -1.64 -4.22 8.16
N TYR A 65 -0.61 -4.88 7.68
CA TYR A 65 -0.55 -6.33 7.48
C TYR A 65 0.49 -6.94 8.41
N PHE A 66 0.15 -8.05 9.06
CA PHE A 66 1.11 -8.82 9.85
C PHE A 66 1.89 -9.76 8.94
N LEU A 67 3.12 -9.38 8.62
CA LEU A 67 3.94 -10.03 7.61
C LEU A 67 4.51 -11.37 8.07
N LEU A 68 4.55 -12.31 7.14
CA LEU A 68 5.16 -13.62 7.29
C LEU A 68 6.09 -13.85 6.10
N ASP A 69 7.38 -13.95 6.39
CA ASP A 69 8.39 -14.28 5.38
C ASP A 69 8.26 -15.75 4.95
N ALA A 70 7.90 -15.99 3.69
CA ALA A 70 7.76 -17.32 3.14
C ALA A 70 9.05 -17.86 2.50
N VAL A 71 10.03 -16.99 2.25
CA VAL A 71 11.27 -17.32 1.54
C VAL A 71 12.32 -17.82 2.52
N ASN A 72 12.52 -17.10 3.62
CA ASN A 72 13.60 -17.38 4.58
C ASN A 72 13.15 -18.26 5.75
N TYR A 73 11.84 -18.37 6.01
CA TYR A 73 11.29 -19.10 7.14
C TYR A 73 10.31 -20.19 6.70
N ASN A 74 10.25 -21.27 7.47
CA ASN A 74 9.26 -22.33 7.26
C ASN A 74 7.92 -21.92 7.90
N LEU A 75 6.91 -21.69 7.07
CA LEU A 75 5.56 -21.32 7.49
C LEU A 75 4.61 -22.52 7.60
N THR A 76 5.10 -23.75 7.51
CA THR A 76 4.25 -24.95 7.62
C THR A 76 3.47 -24.97 8.93
N GLY A 77 2.17 -25.17 8.84
CA GLY A 77 1.23 -25.17 9.97
C GLY A 77 0.76 -23.78 10.40
N VAL A 78 1.32 -22.70 9.85
CA VAL A 78 0.91 -21.31 10.12
C VAL A 78 -0.32 -20.96 9.28
N TRP A 79 -1.24 -20.19 9.86
CA TRP A 79 -2.39 -19.64 9.15
C TRP A 79 -2.02 -18.33 8.47
N ALA A 80 -2.33 -18.21 7.19
CA ALA A 80 -2.13 -17.00 6.39
C ALA A 80 -3.37 -16.68 5.57
N CYS A 81 -3.55 -15.40 5.25
CA CYS A 81 -4.66 -14.92 4.42
C CYS A 81 -4.47 -15.23 2.94
N THR A 82 -3.21 -15.43 2.52
CA THR A 82 -2.86 -15.85 1.17
C THR A 82 -1.79 -16.92 1.19
N ILE A 83 -1.79 -17.76 0.16
CA ILE A 83 -0.82 -18.84 0.01
C ILE A 83 0.36 -18.27 -0.78
N PRO A 84 1.55 -18.12 -0.16
CA PRO A 84 2.73 -17.63 -0.85
C PRO A 84 3.29 -18.69 -1.82
N SER A 85 4.13 -18.23 -2.75
CA SER A 85 4.82 -19.08 -3.71
C SER A 85 5.57 -20.23 -3.04
N GLY A 86 5.43 -21.45 -3.57
CA GLY A 86 6.09 -22.63 -3.01
C GLY A 86 5.47 -23.15 -1.71
N TYR A 87 4.23 -22.75 -1.42
CA TYR A 87 3.38 -23.34 -0.40
C TYR A 87 2.06 -23.80 -1.02
N THR A 88 1.45 -24.77 -0.35
CA THR A 88 0.06 -25.19 -0.51
C THR A 88 -0.66 -24.99 0.82
N TYR A 89 -1.89 -25.48 0.95
CA TYR A 89 -2.63 -25.46 2.20
C TYR A 89 -3.22 -26.84 2.53
N THR A 90 -3.31 -27.12 3.82
CA THR A 90 -3.91 -28.37 4.34
C THR A 90 -5.34 -28.16 4.84
N SER A 91 -5.70 -26.92 5.14
CA SER A 91 -7.02 -26.56 5.65
C SER A 91 -7.32 -25.09 5.34
N SER A 92 -8.59 -24.77 5.19
CA SER A 92 -9.09 -23.41 5.04
C SER A 92 -10.23 -23.17 6.03
N ARG A 93 -10.26 -22.01 6.65
CA ARG A 93 -11.34 -21.61 7.57
C ARG A 93 -11.72 -20.16 7.33
N GLN A 94 -12.96 -19.78 7.64
CA GLN A 94 -13.33 -18.37 7.70
C GLN A 94 -12.89 -17.79 9.05
N GLY A 95 -12.33 -16.59 9.01
CA GLY A 95 -11.84 -15.88 10.18
C GLY A 95 -11.84 -14.37 9.99
N THR A 96 -11.74 -13.64 11.10
CA THR A 96 -11.78 -12.18 11.08
C THR A 96 -10.41 -11.55 10.77
N ASN A 97 -9.32 -12.31 10.87
CA ASN A 97 -7.96 -11.79 10.69
C ASN A 97 -7.72 -11.26 9.27
N CYS A 98 -8.30 -11.91 8.26
CA CYS A 98 -8.13 -11.55 6.85
C CYS A 98 -9.22 -10.61 6.32
N SER A 99 -10.26 -10.39 7.13
CA SER A 99 -11.51 -9.73 6.72
C SER A 99 -11.45 -8.20 6.76
N ALA A 100 -10.42 -7.59 7.35
CA ALA A 100 -10.38 -6.14 7.50
C ALA A 100 -10.10 -5.39 6.18
N SER A 101 -9.62 -6.09 5.15
CA SER A 101 -9.35 -5.53 3.82
C SER A 101 -10.59 -5.63 2.90
N PRO A 102 -11.02 -4.56 2.23
CA PRO A 102 -12.15 -4.54 1.31
C PRO A 102 -11.84 -5.42 0.10
N GLY A 103 -12.78 -6.29 -0.26
CA GLY A 103 -12.60 -7.26 -1.34
C GLY A 103 -11.65 -8.42 -1.02
N SER A 104 -11.15 -8.52 0.22
CA SER A 104 -10.31 -9.64 0.63
C SER A 104 -11.15 -10.83 1.09
N SER A 105 -10.59 -12.00 0.81
CA SER A 105 -11.13 -13.29 1.23
C SER A 105 -11.16 -13.36 2.76
N PRO A 106 -12.31 -13.67 3.41
CA PRO A 106 -12.36 -13.91 4.85
C PRO A 106 -11.70 -15.25 5.22
N TYR A 107 -11.11 -15.95 4.26
CA TYR A 107 -10.51 -17.25 4.46
C TYR A 107 -9.06 -17.11 4.91
N GLU A 108 -8.74 -17.87 5.96
CA GLU A 108 -7.40 -18.18 6.40
C GLU A 108 -7.05 -19.58 5.88
N TYR A 109 -5.81 -19.75 5.43
CA TYR A 109 -5.27 -21.00 4.89
C TYR A 109 -4.12 -21.48 5.76
N ARG A 110 -4.18 -22.75 6.18
CA ARG A 110 -3.12 -23.38 6.95
C ARG A 110 -2.05 -23.88 6.01
N LEU A 111 -0.93 -23.15 5.95
CA LEU A 111 0.13 -23.37 5.00
C LEU A 111 0.81 -24.72 5.21
N ALA A 112 1.22 -25.34 4.11
CA ALA A 112 2.11 -26.48 4.09
C ALA A 112 3.10 -26.29 2.96
N LYS A 113 4.35 -26.73 3.15
CA LYS A 113 5.35 -26.64 2.10
C LYS A 113 4.90 -27.52 0.91
N ALA A 114 4.89 -26.92 -0.29
CA ALA A 114 4.56 -27.61 -1.53
C ALA A 114 5.73 -28.45 -2.03
#